data_AF-A0AAV3WQ36-F1
#
_entry.id   AF-A0AAV3WQ36-F1
#
_cell.length_a   1.000
_cell.length_b   1.000
_cell.length_c   1.000
_cell.angle_alpha   90.00
_cell.angle_beta   90.00
_cell.angle_gamma   90.00
#
_symmetry.space_group_name_H-M   'P 1'
#
loop_
_entity.id
_entity.type
_entity.pdbx_description
1 polymer ?
#
loop_
_entity_poly.entity_id
_entity_poly.type
_entity_poly.pdbx_seq_one_letter_code
_entity_poly.pdbx_strand_id
1 'polypeptide(L)'
;MKKIKSILLSIFLLVVSVIFTLGIFILINVIQEMLFVPDDFLMWTFKYPASLGIFIYQVYLTLGVFYIFRKKFRSIYREFRPRNSFINKNRKSNIRLFIAINVMLFYMIISSVTVITENRIIDYSFLHPQGQVFDYDNIIKINTGVYGRNSLIPLKQSKGEFFYILELKNGQKVHLNRVGGTKDDEHDFFVIRRIDDKLVNRGTLKVSSMENFELTTKDLDKIYTDKIQDILQNTN
;
A
#
# COMPACT_ATOMS: atom_id res chain seq x y z
N MET A 1 -11.42 -38.30 -17.43
CA MET A 1 -10.70 -38.25 -16.12
C MET A 1 -9.46 -37.32 -16.10
N LYS A 2 -8.46 -37.48 -16.99
CA LYS A 2 -7.23 -36.65 -16.95
C LYS A 2 -7.46 -35.12 -17.05
N LYS A 3 -8.41 -34.68 -17.89
CA LYS A 3 -8.78 -33.25 -18.02
C LYS A 3 -9.42 -32.71 -16.74
N ILE A 4 -10.36 -33.45 -16.14
CA ILE A 4 -11.04 -33.07 -14.88
C ILE A 4 -10.04 -32.98 -13.73
N LYS A 5 -9.16 -33.98 -13.56
CA LYS A 5 -8.08 -33.94 -12.56
C LYS A 5 -7.16 -32.73 -12.73
N SER A 6 -6.85 -32.37 -13.98
CA SER A 6 -6.06 -31.18 -14.28
C SER A 6 -6.80 -29.90 -13.91
N ILE A 7 -8.09 -29.78 -14.19
CA ILE A 7 -8.92 -28.62 -13.82
C ILE A 7 -8.94 -28.46 -12.30
N LEU A 8 -9.28 -29.52 -11.57
CA LEU A 8 -9.31 -29.54 -10.10
C LEU A 8 -7.97 -29.12 -9.49
N LEU A 9 -6.85 -29.61 -10.03
CA LEU A 9 -5.51 -29.19 -9.58
C LEU A 9 -5.26 -27.69 -9.80
N SER A 10 -5.77 -27.11 -10.89
CA SER A 10 -5.63 -25.65 -11.14
C SER A 10 -6.37 -24.84 -10.09
N ILE A 11 -7.61 -25.25 -9.79
CA ILE A 11 -8.46 -24.58 -8.81
C ILE A 11 -7.80 -24.66 -7.44
N PHE A 12 -7.33 -25.85 -7.06
CA PHE A 12 -6.59 -26.04 -5.81
C PHE A 12 -5.35 -25.15 -5.72
N LEU A 13 -4.51 -25.11 -6.77
CA LEU A 13 -3.32 -24.25 -6.80
C LEU A 13 -3.67 -22.76 -6.70
N LEU A 14 -4.78 -22.34 -7.30
CA LEU A 14 -5.26 -20.96 -7.22
C LEU A 14 -5.68 -20.63 -5.77
N VAL A 15 -6.48 -21.48 -5.13
CA VAL A 15 -6.92 -21.30 -3.74
C VAL A 15 -5.71 -21.25 -2.80
N VAL A 16 -4.76 -22.18 -2.94
CA VAL A 16 -3.53 -22.18 -2.13
C VAL A 16 -2.72 -20.90 -2.34
N SER A 17 -2.60 -20.41 -3.58
CA SER A 17 -1.89 -19.15 -3.88
C SER A 17 -2.55 -17.94 -3.21
N VAL A 18 -3.89 -17.89 -3.19
CA VAL A 18 -4.63 -16.81 -2.52
C VAL A 18 -4.40 -16.85 -1.02
N ILE A 19 -4.56 -18.02 -0.37
CA ILE A 19 -4.32 -18.18 1.08
C ILE A 19 -2.88 -17.81 1.44
N PHE A 20 -1.91 -18.27 0.65
CA PHE A 20 -0.50 -17.94 0.86
C PHE A 20 -0.23 -16.45 0.74
N THR A 21 -0.90 -15.76 -0.20
CA THR A 21 -0.77 -14.30 -0.34
C THR A 21 -1.33 -13.57 0.87
N LEU A 22 -2.50 -13.97 1.36
CA LEU A 22 -3.07 -13.38 2.58
C LEU A 22 -2.12 -13.55 3.77
N GLY A 23 -1.53 -14.73 3.92
CA GLY A 23 -0.50 -15.00 4.93
C GLY A 23 0.72 -14.09 4.79
N ILE A 24 1.23 -13.90 3.58
CA ILE A 24 2.35 -12.96 3.32
C ILE A 24 1.95 -11.52 3.64
N PHE A 25 0.74 -11.09 3.29
CA PHE A 25 0.27 -9.75 3.57
C PHE A 25 0.21 -9.48 5.07
N ILE A 26 -0.34 -10.41 5.85
CA ILE A 26 -0.35 -10.33 7.32
C ILE A 26 1.08 -10.31 7.86
N LEU A 27 1.96 -11.19 7.36
CA LEU A 27 3.35 -11.25 7.78
C LEU A 27 4.09 -9.92 7.50
N ILE A 28 3.85 -9.28 6.35
CA ILE A 28 4.45 -7.98 6.00
C ILE A 28 4.00 -6.92 7.00
N ASN A 29 2.71 -6.84 7.32
CA ASN A 29 2.18 -5.90 8.31
C ASN A 29 2.88 -6.06 9.66
N VAL A 30 2.92 -7.29 10.17
CA VAL A 30 3.55 -7.60 11.46
C VAL A 30 5.04 -7.24 11.45
N ILE A 31 5.76 -7.57 10.37
CA ILE A 31 7.18 -7.20 10.24
C ILE A 31 7.35 -5.68 10.21
N GLN A 32 6.47 -4.96 9.50
CA GLN A 32 6.57 -3.51 9.38
C GLN A 32 6.32 -2.81 10.70
N GLU A 33 5.28 -3.23 11.42
CA GLU A 33 4.96 -2.74 12.75
C GLU A 33 6.12 -3.01 13.71
N MET A 34 6.61 -4.26 13.77
CA MET A 34 7.70 -4.65 14.66
C MET A 34 9.03 -3.92 14.38
N LEU A 35 9.35 -3.64 13.11
CA LEU A 35 10.67 -3.09 12.75
C LEU A 35 10.71 -1.57 12.67
N PHE A 36 9.62 -0.91 12.30
CA PHE A 36 9.65 0.52 11.92
C PHE A 36 8.81 1.42 12.80
N VAL A 37 7.84 0.88 13.54
CA VAL A 37 6.87 1.67 14.30
C VAL A 37 7.38 1.85 15.74
N PRO A 38 7.80 3.06 16.15
CA PRO A 38 8.15 3.34 17.55
C PRO A 38 6.90 3.45 18.43
N ASP A 39 7.07 3.29 19.74
CA ASP A 39 5.97 3.31 20.74
C ASP A 39 5.20 4.66 20.81
N ASP A 40 5.81 5.75 20.34
CA ASP A 40 5.24 7.10 20.32
C ASP A 40 4.51 7.44 19.00
N PHE A 41 4.23 6.43 18.17
CA PHE A 41 3.48 6.62 16.94
C PHE A 41 2.02 7.03 17.21
N LEU A 42 1.44 7.78 16.27
CA LEU A 42 0.01 8.06 16.17
C LEU A 42 -0.63 7.10 15.16
N MET A 43 -0.01 7.01 13.99
CA MET A 43 -0.40 6.09 12.93
C MET A 43 0.79 5.80 12.02
N TRP A 44 0.72 4.69 11.31
CA TRP A 44 1.64 4.39 10.23
C TRP A 44 0.87 3.99 8.98
N THR A 45 1.46 4.29 7.83
CA THR A 45 0.83 4.07 6.53
C THR A 45 1.74 3.35 5.58
N PHE A 46 1.12 2.56 4.70
CA PHE A 46 1.80 2.00 3.56
C PHE A 46 2.11 3.10 2.55
N LYS A 47 3.38 3.23 2.20
CA LYS A 47 3.80 4.24 1.24
C LYS A 47 3.19 3.94 -0.14
N TYR A 48 2.42 4.89 -0.66
CA TYR A 48 1.98 4.87 -2.05
C TYR A 48 3.12 5.35 -2.97
N PRO A 49 3.37 4.74 -4.15
CA PRO A 49 2.65 3.62 -4.77
C PRO A 49 3.19 2.23 -4.39
N ALA A 50 4.19 2.11 -3.51
CA ALA A 50 4.79 0.83 -3.15
C ALA A 50 3.77 -0.17 -2.56
N SER A 51 2.73 0.34 -1.90
CA SER A 51 1.55 -0.42 -1.46
C SER A 51 0.86 -1.21 -2.59
N LEU A 52 0.86 -0.70 -3.83
CA LEU A 52 0.34 -1.43 -5.00
C LEU A 52 1.24 -2.60 -5.41
N GLY A 53 2.52 -2.56 -5.01
CA GLY A 53 3.50 -3.61 -5.28
C GLY A 53 3.10 -4.97 -4.70
N ILE A 54 2.31 -5.01 -3.62
CA ILE A 54 1.78 -6.24 -3.02
C ILE A 54 0.93 -7.03 -4.02
N PHE A 55 0.08 -6.34 -4.79
CA PHE A 55 -0.76 -7.00 -5.80
C PHE A 55 0.06 -7.51 -6.99
N ILE A 56 1.05 -6.72 -7.43
CA ILE A 56 1.99 -7.15 -8.49
C ILE A 56 2.75 -8.39 -8.01
N TYR A 57 3.19 -8.38 -6.75
CA TYR A 57 3.88 -9.49 -6.12
C TYR A 57 3.00 -10.75 -6.03
N GLN A 58 1.72 -10.61 -5.69
CA GLN A 58 0.75 -11.71 -5.69
C GLN A 58 0.59 -12.35 -7.08
N VAL A 59 0.38 -11.54 -8.12
CA VAL A 59 0.24 -12.03 -9.49
C VAL A 59 1.53 -12.74 -9.91
N TYR A 60 2.69 -12.16 -9.62
CA TYR A 60 3.99 -12.74 -9.92
C TYR A 60 4.22 -14.09 -9.23
N LEU A 61 3.91 -14.19 -7.93
CA LEU A 61 3.98 -15.44 -7.18
C LEU A 61 3.05 -16.50 -7.77
N THR A 62 1.81 -16.13 -8.07
CA THR A 62 0.83 -17.05 -8.68
C THR A 62 1.36 -17.57 -10.02
N LEU A 63 1.84 -16.70 -10.90
CA LEU A 63 2.45 -17.11 -12.18
C LEU A 63 3.67 -18.03 -11.97
N GLY A 64 4.50 -17.74 -10.96
CA GLY A 64 5.66 -18.55 -10.57
C GLY A 64 5.26 -19.97 -10.12
N VAL A 65 4.24 -20.09 -9.27
CA VAL A 65 3.68 -21.39 -8.83
C VAL A 65 3.15 -22.17 -10.03
N PHE A 66 2.36 -21.54 -10.90
CA PHE A 66 1.84 -22.20 -12.11
C PHE A 66 2.96 -22.62 -13.06
N TYR A 67 4.03 -21.83 -13.19
CA TYR A 67 5.23 -22.18 -13.96
C TYR A 67 5.94 -23.41 -13.39
N ILE A 68 6.08 -23.53 -12.07
CA ILE A 68 6.76 -24.67 -11.43
C ILE A 68 5.93 -25.96 -11.57
N PHE A 69 4.64 -25.89 -11.28
CA PHE A 69 3.79 -27.08 -11.15
C PHE A 69 3.08 -27.51 -12.44
N ARG A 70 2.92 -26.63 -13.45
CA ARG A 70 2.20 -26.99 -14.69
C ARG A 70 3.10 -27.02 -15.93
N LYS A 71 3.25 -28.22 -16.52
CA LYS A 71 4.01 -28.41 -17.77
C LYS A 71 3.47 -27.56 -18.94
N LYS A 72 2.15 -27.44 -19.08
CA LYS A 72 1.49 -26.65 -20.14
C LYS A 72 1.76 -25.14 -20.03
N PHE A 73 1.87 -24.61 -18.81
CA PHE A 73 2.20 -23.20 -18.61
C PHE A 73 3.65 -22.91 -19.02
N ARG A 74 4.56 -23.86 -18.75
CA ARG A 74 5.96 -23.77 -19.22
C ARG A 74 6.10 -23.82 -20.74
N SER A 75 5.29 -24.60 -21.44
CA SER A 75 5.34 -24.65 -22.90
C SER A 75 4.88 -23.32 -23.52
N ILE A 76 3.78 -22.75 -23.01
CA ILE A 76 3.29 -21.43 -23.42
C ILE A 76 4.36 -20.36 -23.15
N TYR A 77 4.94 -20.32 -21.95
CA TYR A 77 6.01 -19.37 -21.64
C TYR A 77 7.22 -19.48 -22.58
N ARG A 78 7.58 -20.70 -23.01
CA ARG A 78 8.69 -20.90 -23.97
C ARG A 78 8.37 -20.36 -25.36
N GLU A 79 7.11 -20.38 -25.76
CA GLU A 79 6.63 -19.90 -27.07
C GLU A 79 6.65 -18.37 -27.16
N PHE A 80 6.28 -17.68 -26.07
CA PHE A 80 6.32 -16.22 -25.97
C PHE A 80 7.70 -15.65 -25.59
N ARG A 81 8.74 -16.49 -25.48
CA ARG A 81 10.06 -16.05 -25.02
C ARG A 81 10.89 -15.47 -26.17
N PRO A 82 11.48 -14.27 -26.02
CA PRO A 82 12.38 -13.73 -27.03
C PRO A 82 13.62 -14.62 -27.20
N ARG A 83 13.91 -14.95 -28.47
CA ARG A 83 14.94 -15.91 -28.93
C ARG A 83 16.37 -15.58 -28.42
N ASN A 84 16.62 -14.30 -28.08
CA ASN A 84 17.91 -13.76 -27.62
C ASN A 84 17.99 -13.44 -26.11
N SER A 85 17.05 -13.92 -25.28
CA SER A 85 17.08 -13.59 -23.85
C SER A 85 18.22 -14.30 -23.09
N PHE A 86 19.00 -13.53 -22.34
CA PHE A 86 20.05 -13.96 -21.38
C PHE A 86 19.59 -14.97 -20.30
N ILE A 87 18.29 -15.27 -20.23
CA ILE A 87 17.65 -16.21 -19.28
C ILE A 87 17.97 -17.69 -19.65
N ASN A 88 19.16 -17.97 -20.17
CA ASN A 88 19.42 -19.14 -21.00
C ASN A 88 19.79 -20.45 -20.24
N LYS A 89 19.19 -21.53 -20.76
CA LYS A 89 19.42 -22.98 -20.61
C LYS A 89 19.27 -23.66 -19.24
N ASN A 90 19.59 -23.04 -18.11
CA ASN A 90 19.60 -23.78 -16.84
C ASN A 90 18.38 -23.49 -15.96
N ARG A 91 17.53 -24.51 -15.74
CA ARG A 91 16.36 -24.44 -14.82
C ARG A 91 16.74 -23.90 -13.44
N LYS A 92 17.92 -24.29 -12.92
CA LYS A 92 18.42 -23.81 -11.62
C LYS A 92 18.71 -22.31 -11.64
N SER A 93 19.15 -21.76 -12.77
CA SER A 93 19.43 -20.33 -12.90
C SER A 93 18.14 -19.49 -12.85
N ASN A 94 17.10 -19.93 -13.55
CA ASN A 94 15.82 -19.21 -13.56
C ASN A 94 15.15 -19.22 -12.18
N ILE A 95 15.25 -20.34 -11.45
CA ILE A 95 14.76 -20.42 -10.07
C ILE A 95 15.56 -19.49 -9.15
N ARG A 96 16.89 -19.44 -9.27
CA ARG A 96 17.72 -18.52 -8.48
C ARG A 96 17.37 -17.05 -8.77
N LEU A 97 17.21 -16.69 -10.03
CA LEU A 97 16.81 -15.34 -10.43
C LEU A 97 15.41 -14.99 -9.89
N PHE A 98 14.45 -15.92 -10.00
CA PHE A 98 13.12 -15.76 -9.41
C PHE A 98 13.20 -15.50 -7.91
N ILE A 99 13.97 -16.30 -7.17
CA ILE A 99 14.16 -16.10 -5.73
C ILE A 99 14.80 -14.74 -5.43
N ALA A 100 15.86 -14.36 -6.14
CA ALA A 100 16.54 -13.08 -5.94
C ALA A 100 15.61 -11.87 -6.18
N ILE A 101 14.82 -11.90 -7.26
CA ILE A 101 13.82 -10.87 -7.55
C ILE A 101 12.76 -10.82 -6.45
N ASN A 102 12.29 -11.98 -5.96
CA ASN A 102 11.30 -12.01 -4.88
C ASN A 102 11.85 -11.42 -3.57
N VAL A 103 13.09 -11.72 -3.20
CA VAL A 103 13.72 -11.16 -1.99
C VAL A 103 13.86 -9.64 -2.11
N MET A 104 14.31 -9.16 -3.28
CA MET A 104 14.42 -7.72 -3.55
C MET A 104 13.05 -7.02 -3.46
N LEU A 105 12.02 -7.57 -4.11
CA LEU A 105 10.66 -7.02 -4.06
C LEU A 105 10.08 -7.05 -2.65
N PHE A 106 10.29 -8.14 -1.92
CA PHE A 106 9.82 -8.29 -0.54
C PHE A 106 10.44 -7.23 0.37
N TYR A 107 11.75 -7.01 0.27
CA TYR A 107 12.44 -5.97 1.01
C TYR A 107 11.97 -4.55 0.60
N MET A 108 11.72 -4.30 -0.68
CA MET A 108 11.11 -3.03 -1.14
C MET A 108 9.75 -2.77 -0.50
N ILE A 109 8.89 -3.79 -0.42
CA ILE A 109 7.56 -3.66 0.18
C ILE A 109 7.68 -3.39 1.68
N ILE A 110 8.47 -4.21 2.40
CA ILE A 110 8.65 -4.07 3.85
C ILE A 110 9.19 -2.70 4.22
N SER A 111 10.22 -2.21 3.51
CA SER A 111 10.83 -0.91 3.80
C SER A 111 10.00 0.29 3.38
N SER A 112 8.83 0.11 2.75
CA SER A 112 7.99 1.20 2.25
C SER A 112 6.89 1.60 3.25
N VAL A 113 7.31 2.21 4.35
CA VAL A 113 6.45 2.60 5.48
C VAL A 113 6.65 4.08 5.77
N THR A 114 5.58 4.80 6.06
CA THR A 114 5.67 6.13 6.66
C THR A 114 5.02 6.09 8.04
N VAL A 115 5.75 6.49 9.07
CA VAL A 115 5.24 6.57 10.44
C VAL A 115 5.03 8.01 10.83
N ILE A 116 3.92 8.30 11.49
CA ILE A 116 3.59 9.61 12.02
C ILE A 116 3.58 9.46 13.53
N THR A 117 4.41 10.25 14.19
CA THR A 117 4.49 10.34 15.65
C THR A 117 3.83 11.63 16.11
N GLU A 118 3.88 11.92 17.40
CA GLU A 118 3.42 13.22 17.90
C GLU A 118 4.11 14.39 17.19
N ASN A 119 5.43 14.35 16.99
CA ASN A 119 6.19 15.55 16.61
C ASN A 119 6.86 15.50 15.24
N ARG A 120 6.94 14.32 14.63
CA ARG A 120 7.71 14.09 13.39
C ARG A 120 7.06 13.02 12.52
N ILE A 121 7.39 13.07 11.24
CA ILE A 121 7.12 12.02 10.26
C ILE A 121 8.42 11.27 10.00
N ILE A 122 8.39 9.95 10.05
CA ILE A 122 9.54 9.08 9.72
C ILE A 122 9.19 8.33 8.45
N ASP A 123 9.91 8.60 7.36
CA ASP A 123 9.69 7.99 6.06
C ASP A 123 10.75 6.95 5.76
N TYR A 124 10.36 5.67 5.82
CA TYR A 124 11.21 4.56 5.43
C TYR A 124 11.08 4.31 3.93
N SER A 125 12.19 3.93 3.31
CA SER A 125 12.21 3.47 1.93
C SER A 125 13.32 2.45 1.70
N PHE A 126 13.26 1.74 0.58
CA PHE A 126 14.30 0.80 0.15
C PHE A 126 15.71 1.40 0.21
N LEU A 127 15.86 2.68 -0.18
CA LEU A 127 17.14 3.39 -0.18
C LEU A 127 17.47 4.04 1.17
N HIS A 128 16.48 4.22 2.05
CA HIS A 128 16.64 4.84 3.37
C HIS A 128 15.99 3.95 4.44
N PRO A 129 16.56 2.77 4.74
CA PRO A 129 15.99 1.83 5.70
C PRO A 129 16.06 2.33 7.15
N GLN A 130 16.91 3.31 7.44
CA GLN A 130 16.99 3.97 8.75
C GLN A 130 15.92 5.07 8.92
N GLY A 131 15.13 5.34 7.87
CA GLY A 131 14.12 6.38 7.87
C GLY A 131 14.70 7.78 7.61
N GLN A 132 13.96 8.58 6.86
CA GLN A 132 14.16 10.02 6.77
C GLN A 132 13.19 10.70 7.74
N VAL A 133 13.72 11.51 8.65
CA VAL A 133 12.92 12.19 9.67
C VAL A 133 12.57 13.60 9.18
N PHE A 134 11.29 13.95 9.24
CA PHE A 134 10.76 15.26 8.91
C PHE A 134 9.98 15.83 10.08
N ASP A 135 10.40 17.00 10.57
CA ASP A 135 9.58 17.78 11.48
C ASP A 135 8.34 18.34 10.77
N TYR A 136 7.28 18.61 11.52
CA TYR A 136 6.05 19.17 10.95
C TYR A 136 6.22 20.52 10.26
N ASP A 137 7.27 21.28 10.61
CA ASP A 137 7.60 22.54 9.94
C ASP A 137 8.11 22.32 8.50
N ASN A 138 8.35 21.07 8.09
CA ASN A 138 8.64 20.69 6.71
C ASN A 138 7.37 20.49 5.87
N ILE A 139 6.18 20.50 6.47
CA ILE A 139 4.92 20.36 5.76
C ILE A 139 4.51 21.73 5.23
N ILE A 140 4.47 21.88 3.90
CA ILE A 140 4.12 23.14 3.24
C ILE A 140 2.65 23.24 2.93
N LYS A 141 1.98 22.10 2.73
CA LYS A 141 0.61 22.07 2.26
C LYS A 141 -0.11 20.79 2.67
N ILE A 142 -1.37 20.93 3.05
CA ILE A 142 -2.33 19.85 3.21
C ILE A 142 -3.27 19.88 2.00
N ASN A 143 -3.49 18.73 1.36
CA ASN A 143 -4.50 18.56 0.33
C ASN A 143 -5.47 17.45 0.76
N THR A 144 -6.74 17.80 0.92
CA THR A 144 -7.76 16.88 1.43
C THR A 144 -9.10 17.06 0.70
N GLY A 145 -9.88 15.99 0.62
CA GLY A 145 -11.15 15.98 -0.10
C GLY A 145 -11.69 14.56 -0.24
N VAL A 146 -12.69 14.42 -1.13
CA VAL A 146 -13.32 13.14 -1.45
C VAL A 146 -13.20 12.88 -2.95
N TYR A 147 -12.80 11.67 -3.34
CA TYR A 147 -12.69 11.32 -4.75
C TYR A 147 -14.07 11.19 -5.41
N GLY A 148 -14.39 12.03 -6.40
CA GLY A 148 -15.64 11.95 -7.16
C GLY A 148 -15.73 10.80 -8.18
N ARG A 149 -14.59 10.17 -8.51
CA ARG A 149 -14.50 9.09 -9.51
C ARG A 149 -13.52 8.00 -9.13
N ASN A 150 -13.82 6.78 -9.57
CA ASN A 150 -12.92 5.64 -9.48
C ASN A 150 -11.64 5.89 -10.29
N SER A 151 -10.52 5.37 -9.82
CA SER A 151 -9.31 5.29 -10.65
C SER A 151 -9.47 4.26 -11.76
N LEU A 152 -8.80 4.48 -12.90
CA LEU A 152 -8.60 3.45 -13.93
C LEU A 152 -7.68 2.32 -13.45
N ILE A 153 -6.85 2.58 -12.43
CA ILE A 153 -5.98 1.59 -11.83
C ILE A 153 -6.75 0.92 -10.68
N PRO A 154 -6.94 -0.41 -10.71
CA PRO A 154 -7.62 -1.13 -9.64
C PRO A 154 -6.97 -0.82 -8.28
N LEU A 155 -7.80 -0.62 -7.25
CA LEU A 155 -7.35 -0.45 -5.85
C LEU A 155 -6.46 0.78 -5.62
N LYS A 156 -6.39 1.73 -6.56
CA LYS A 156 -5.68 3.00 -6.36
C LYS A 156 -6.49 3.98 -5.52
N GLN A 157 -7.71 4.26 -5.97
CA GLN A 157 -8.68 5.09 -5.27
C GLN A 157 -10.10 4.72 -5.72
N SER A 158 -11.08 4.79 -4.83
CA SER A 158 -12.50 4.59 -5.12
C SER A 158 -13.30 5.88 -5.03
N LYS A 159 -14.41 5.92 -5.77
CA LYS A 159 -15.41 6.97 -5.68
C LYS A 159 -15.98 6.99 -4.25
N GLY A 160 -16.03 8.17 -3.63
CA GLY A 160 -16.46 8.35 -2.24
C GLY A 160 -15.35 8.15 -1.20
N GLU A 161 -14.14 7.78 -1.60
CA GLU A 161 -13.02 7.62 -0.67
C GLU A 161 -12.47 9.00 -0.25
N PHE A 162 -12.37 9.19 1.06
CA PHE A 162 -11.71 10.35 1.68
C PHE A 162 -10.20 10.29 1.48
N PHE A 163 -9.57 11.42 1.19
CA PHE A 163 -8.12 11.52 1.14
C PHE A 163 -7.55 12.67 1.96
N TYR A 164 -6.36 12.41 2.48
CA TYR A 164 -5.58 13.38 3.22
C TYR A 164 -4.09 13.23 2.85
N ILE A 165 -3.55 14.24 2.20
CA ILE A 165 -2.20 14.22 1.62
C ILE A 165 -1.40 15.39 2.19
N LEU A 166 -0.26 15.08 2.80
CA LEU A 166 0.72 16.06 3.23
C LEU A 166 1.76 16.25 2.12
N GLU A 167 2.07 17.50 1.79
CA GLU A 167 3.15 17.85 0.87
C GLU A 167 4.30 18.47 1.67
N LEU A 168 5.49 17.87 1.53
CA LEU A 168 6.71 18.28 2.21
C LEU A 168 7.52 19.27 1.36
N LYS A 169 8.40 20.06 2.00
CA LYS A 169 9.30 21.03 1.33
C LYS A 169 10.15 20.43 0.20
N ASN A 170 10.49 19.14 0.28
CA ASN A 170 11.25 18.42 -0.74
C ASN A 170 10.36 17.91 -1.92
N GLY A 171 9.07 18.27 -1.95
CA GLY A 171 8.10 17.83 -2.95
C GLY A 171 7.50 16.45 -2.70
N GLN A 172 7.90 15.76 -1.63
CA GLN A 172 7.36 14.45 -1.29
C GLN A 172 5.92 14.56 -0.80
N LYS A 173 5.10 13.56 -1.18
CA LYS A 173 3.70 13.45 -0.77
C LYS A 173 3.52 12.26 0.17
N VAL A 174 2.99 12.52 1.35
CA VAL A 174 2.65 11.51 2.35
C VAL A 174 1.13 11.33 2.35
N HIS A 175 0.68 10.14 1.99
CA HIS A 175 -0.74 9.80 1.90
C HIS A 175 -1.18 9.13 3.20
N LEU A 176 -2.23 9.66 3.84
CA LEU A 176 -2.73 9.13 5.12
C LEU A 176 -3.82 8.07 4.97
N ASN A 177 -4.34 7.86 3.76
CA ASN A 177 -5.50 7.01 3.50
C ASN A 177 -5.23 5.50 3.63
N ARG A 178 -3.97 5.07 3.59
CA ARG A 178 -3.59 3.64 3.55
C ARG A 178 -2.96 3.24 4.87
N VAL A 179 -3.78 3.29 5.89
CA VAL A 179 -3.37 3.02 7.27
C VAL A 179 -2.95 1.56 7.40
N GLY A 180 -1.75 1.35 7.92
CA GLY A 180 -1.30 0.04 8.34
C GLY A 180 -1.70 -0.25 9.79
N GLY A 181 -1.70 0.78 10.63
CA GLY A 181 -2.21 0.73 12.00
C GLY A 181 -2.18 2.10 12.68
N THR A 182 -2.93 2.20 13.76
CA THR A 182 -3.07 3.39 14.61
C THR A 182 -2.74 3.02 16.04
N LYS A 183 -2.36 4.01 16.84
CA LYS A 183 -2.17 3.78 18.27
C LYS A 183 -3.51 3.43 18.92
N ASP A 184 -3.47 2.44 19.81
CA ASP A 184 -4.63 1.95 20.58
C ASP A 184 -5.81 1.49 19.70
N ASP A 185 -5.53 1.07 18.46
CA ASP A 185 -6.54 0.65 17.46
C ASP A 185 -7.63 1.71 17.21
N GLU A 186 -7.31 3.00 17.43
CA GLU A 186 -8.25 4.10 17.17
C GLU A 186 -8.56 4.21 15.67
N HIS A 187 -9.81 4.50 15.31
CA HIS A 187 -10.15 4.65 13.90
C HIS A 187 -9.39 5.83 13.28
N ASP A 188 -8.81 5.61 12.09
CA ASP A 188 -7.89 6.53 11.41
C ASP A 188 -8.39 7.97 11.26
N PHE A 189 -9.68 8.19 10.96
CA PHE A 189 -10.26 9.53 10.85
C PHE A 189 -10.11 10.37 12.13
N PHE A 190 -10.10 9.75 13.32
CA PHE A 190 -9.90 10.46 14.57
C PHE A 190 -8.43 10.85 14.75
N VAL A 191 -7.51 9.95 14.41
CA VAL A 191 -6.08 10.26 14.41
C VAL A 191 -5.75 11.34 13.39
N ILE A 192 -6.29 11.25 12.17
CA ILE A 192 -6.14 12.27 11.12
C ILE A 192 -6.71 13.61 11.58
N ARG A 193 -7.85 13.64 12.28
CA ARG A 193 -8.41 14.87 12.85
C ARG A 193 -7.44 15.54 13.83
N ARG A 194 -6.78 14.78 14.71
CA ARG A 194 -5.77 15.30 15.65
C ARG A 194 -4.54 15.85 14.92
N ILE A 195 -4.08 15.14 13.90
CA ILE A 195 -2.97 15.61 13.04
C ILE A 195 -3.38 16.91 12.33
N ASP A 196 -4.59 16.95 11.80
CA ASP A 196 -5.14 18.10 11.09
C ASP A 196 -5.23 19.34 11.98
N ASP A 197 -5.76 19.23 13.20
CA ASP A 197 -5.75 20.31 14.19
C ASP A 197 -4.35 20.85 14.43
N LYS A 198 -3.38 19.95 14.64
CA LYS A 198 -2.01 20.33 14.97
C LYS A 198 -1.34 21.09 13.82
N LEU A 199 -1.59 20.70 12.57
CA LEU A 199 -0.99 21.33 11.41
C LEU A 199 -1.68 22.63 11.02
N VAL A 200 -3.03 22.65 11.04
CA VAL A 200 -3.80 23.86 10.76
C VAL A 200 -3.48 24.94 11.80
N ASN A 201 -3.49 24.63 13.10
CA ASN A 201 -3.14 25.60 14.16
C ASN A 201 -1.71 26.17 14.07
N ARG A 202 -0.81 25.50 13.34
CA ARG A 202 0.56 25.99 13.06
C ARG A 202 0.64 26.90 11.83
N GLY A 203 -0.47 27.17 11.16
CA GLY A 203 -0.51 27.96 9.94
C GLY A 203 -0.15 27.19 8.67
N THR A 204 -0.14 25.85 8.68
CA THR A 204 0.07 25.07 7.46
C THR A 204 -1.04 25.38 6.44
N LEU A 205 -0.65 25.67 5.20
CA LEU A 205 -1.61 25.94 4.12
C LEU A 205 -2.45 24.71 3.86
N LYS A 206 -3.78 24.83 3.92
CA LYS A 206 -4.70 23.74 3.64
C LYS A 206 -5.57 24.05 2.45
N VAL A 207 -5.56 23.13 1.49
CA VAL A 207 -6.50 23.10 0.37
C VAL A 207 -7.45 21.95 0.62
N SER A 208 -8.68 22.30 0.97
CA SER A 208 -9.76 21.36 1.27
C SER A 208 -10.89 21.52 0.27
N SER A 209 -11.59 20.43 -0.03
CA SER A 209 -12.77 20.46 -0.88
C SER A 209 -13.91 19.64 -0.26
N MET A 210 -15.07 20.29 -0.12
CA MET A 210 -16.35 19.63 0.20
C MET A 210 -17.01 19.00 -1.03
N GLU A 211 -16.42 19.17 -2.21
CA GLU A 211 -16.90 18.53 -3.42
C GLU A 211 -16.92 17.01 -3.25
N ASN A 212 -18.03 16.37 -3.63
CA ASN A 212 -18.25 14.93 -3.51
C ASN A 212 -18.38 14.40 -2.06
N PHE A 213 -18.47 15.24 -1.03
CA PHE A 213 -18.64 14.79 0.36
C PHE A 213 -19.86 13.88 0.55
N GLU A 214 -20.97 14.17 -0.12
CA GLU A 214 -22.19 13.34 -0.14
C GLU A 214 -21.98 11.89 -0.60
N LEU A 215 -20.85 11.59 -1.24
CA LEU A 215 -20.52 10.22 -1.62
C LEU A 215 -20.04 9.40 -0.42
N THR A 216 -19.46 10.04 0.60
CA THR A 216 -18.99 9.37 1.83
C THR A 216 -20.17 8.85 2.67
N THR A 217 -21.31 9.54 2.64
CA THR A 217 -22.48 9.24 3.48
C THR A 217 -23.25 8.00 3.06
N LYS A 218 -22.89 7.41 1.91
CA LYS A 218 -23.50 6.16 1.42
C LYS A 218 -22.95 4.93 2.10
N ASP A 219 -21.66 4.97 2.44
CA ASP A 219 -20.89 3.80 2.86
C ASP A 219 -20.36 3.92 4.30
N LEU A 220 -20.51 5.08 4.94
CA LEU A 220 -19.99 5.36 6.29
C LEU A 220 -21.09 5.80 7.25
N ASP A 221 -21.00 5.33 8.50
CA ASP A 221 -21.83 5.80 9.60
C ASP A 221 -21.57 7.28 9.91
N LYS A 222 -22.60 7.91 10.47
CA LYS A 222 -22.61 9.35 10.75
C LYS A 222 -21.39 9.83 11.55
N ILE A 223 -20.95 9.06 12.54
CA ILE A 223 -19.79 9.41 13.37
C ILE A 223 -18.52 9.63 12.52
N TYR A 224 -18.33 8.85 11.47
CA TYR A 224 -17.17 8.95 10.58
C TYR A 224 -17.35 10.05 9.53
N THR A 225 -18.56 10.21 8.99
CA THR A 225 -18.86 11.29 8.05
C THR A 225 -18.73 12.65 8.72
N ASP A 226 -19.19 12.78 9.97
CA ASP A 226 -19.05 14.00 10.78
C ASP A 226 -17.56 14.30 11.01
N LYS A 227 -16.73 13.29 11.30
CA LYS A 227 -15.27 13.49 11.42
C LYS A 227 -14.60 13.90 10.13
N ILE A 228 -14.99 13.31 8.99
CA ILE A 228 -14.49 13.74 7.68
C ILE A 228 -14.91 15.19 7.43
N GLN A 229 -16.16 15.55 7.71
CA GLN A 229 -16.66 16.91 7.57
C GLN A 229 -15.88 17.90 8.43
N ASP A 230 -15.65 17.58 9.70
CA ASP A 230 -14.84 18.39 10.61
C ASP A 230 -13.44 18.64 10.03
N ILE A 231 -12.79 17.60 9.50
CA ILE A 231 -11.49 17.73 8.83
C ILE A 231 -11.63 18.62 7.60
N LEU A 232 -12.61 18.42 6.73
CA LEU A 232 -12.71 19.20 5.51
C LEU A 232 -13.01 20.69 5.77
N GLN A 233 -13.72 21.00 6.85
CA GLN A 233 -14.11 22.37 7.20
C GLN A 233 -13.09 23.11 8.06
N ASN A 234 -12.14 22.39 8.66
CA ASN A 234 -11.09 23.00 9.49
C ASN A 234 -10.04 23.73 8.62
N THR A 235 -10.28 24.99 8.26
CA THR A 235 -9.36 25.80 7.45
C THR A 235 -8.88 27.03 8.22
N ASN A 236 -7.64 27.45 7.97
CA ASN A 236 -7.10 28.74 8.41
C ASN A 236 -7.69 29.91 7.63
#